data_AF-A0A9X2JGG5-F1
#
_entry.id   AF-A0A9X2JGG5-F1
#
_cell.length_a   1.000
_cell.length_b   1.000
_cell.length_c   1.000
_cell.angle_alpha   90.00
_cell.angle_beta   90.00
_cell.angle_gamma   90.00
#
_symmetry.space_group_name_H-M   'P 1'
#
loop_
_entity.id
_entity.type
_entity.pdbx_description
1 polymer ?
#
loop_
_entity_poly.entity_id
_entity_poly.type
_entity_poly.pdbx_seq_one_letter_code
_entity_poly.pdbx_strand_id
1 'polypeptide(L)'
;MNSRRNCGATMLVVLAVIGVSAVVLAYATESMVDHHRQARLRHEHRQCRLLSEAALARAELQLASSAEYSGETWQVAAADSGLAQDALVLIEVKTSEGGEPMVIATTQYPATGPRRVTHTEQRGGK
;
A
#
# COMPACT_ATOMS: atom_id res chain seq x y z
N MET A 1 -48.98 19.73 -42.04
CA MET A 1 -49.49 18.74 -41.06
C MET A 1 -48.50 17.57 -40.99
N ASN A 2 -47.36 17.69 -40.29
CA ASN A 2 -46.38 16.58 -40.18
C ASN A 2 -45.57 16.55 -38.86
N SER A 3 -45.98 17.28 -37.82
CA SER A 3 -45.25 17.33 -36.52
C SER A 3 -45.57 16.18 -35.56
N ARG A 4 -46.56 15.33 -35.85
CA ARG A 4 -46.93 14.22 -34.95
C ARG A 4 -46.03 12.98 -35.05
N ARG A 5 -45.29 12.81 -36.16
CA ARG A 5 -44.42 11.64 -36.37
C ARG A 5 -43.00 11.84 -35.83
N ASN A 6 -42.54 13.09 -35.77
CA ASN A 6 -41.18 13.42 -35.32
C ASN A 6 -41.07 13.45 -33.80
N CYS A 7 -42.18 13.73 -33.08
CA CYS A 7 -42.19 13.82 -31.62
C CYS A 7 -41.80 12.50 -30.93
N GLY A 8 -42.23 11.36 -31.47
CA GLY A 8 -41.83 10.05 -30.96
C GLY A 8 -40.35 9.74 -31.23
N ALA A 9 -39.85 10.10 -32.41
CA ALA A 9 -38.44 9.92 -32.76
C ALA A 9 -37.51 10.80 -31.90
N THR A 10 -37.88 12.06 -31.65
CA THR A 10 -37.11 12.95 -30.78
C THR A 10 -37.09 12.42 -29.34
N MET A 11 -38.20 11.88 -28.85
CA MET A 11 -38.27 11.28 -27.51
C MET A 11 -37.36 10.05 -27.37
N LEU A 12 -37.31 9.18 -28.39
CA LEU A 12 -36.40 8.03 -28.41
C LEU A 12 -34.93 8.44 -28.42
N VAL A 13 -34.56 9.46 -29.21
CA VAL A 13 -33.18 9.97 -29.26
C VAL A 13 -32.77 10.56 -27.91
N VAL A 14 -33.62 11.37 -27.28
CA VAL A 14 -33.35 11.93 -25.96
C VAL A 14 -33.18 10.83 -24.92
N LEU A 15 -34.04 9.81 -24.94
CA LEU A 15 -33.98 8.69 -24.00
C LEU A 15 -32.71 7.84 -24.21
N ALA A 16 -32.29 7.66 -25.46
CA ALA A 16 -31.02 7.02 -25.79
C ALA A 16 -29.82 7.83 -25.29
N VAL A 17 -29.81 9.15 -25.48
CA VAL A 17 -28.73 10.02 -24.99
C VAL A 17 -28.67 10.03 -23.47
N ILE A 18 -29.81 10.10 -22.79
CA ILE A 18 -29.87 10.00 -21.32
C ILE A 18 -29.36 8.64 -20.86
N GLY A 19 -29.78 7.54 -21.50
CA GLY A 19 -29.32 6.20 -21.18
C GLY A 19 -27.80 6.06 -21.31
N VAL A 20 -27.23 6.51 -22.43
CA VAL A 20 -25.78 6.51 -22.65
C VAL A 20 -25.07 7.38 -21.62
N SER A 21 -25.59 8.57 -21.32
CA SER A 21 -25.00 9.49 -20.33
C SER A 21 -25.02 8.90 -18.92
N ALA A 22 -26.11 8.23 -18.53
CA ALA A 22 -26.22 7.57 -17.23
C ALA A 22 -25.22 6.42 -17.08
N VAL A 23 -25.03 5.62 -18.14
CA VAL A 23 -24.03 4.54 -18.16
C VAL A 23 -22.62 5.11 -18.03
N VAL A 24 -22.27 6.14 -18.80
CA VAL A 24 -20.95 6.80 -18.70
C VAL A 24 -20.70 7.35 -17.30
N LEU A 25 -21.70 7.98 -16.68
CA LEU A 25 -21.57 8.52 -15.33
C LEU A 25 -21.37 7.41 -14.29
N ALA A 26 -22.09 6.30 -14.41
CA ALA A 26 -21.93 5.13 -13.53
C ALA A 26 -20.50 4.57 -13.61
N TYR A 27 -19.97 4.35 -14.81
CA TYR A 27 -18.58 3.89 -15.00
C TYR A 27 -17.54 4.90 -14.49
N ALA A 28 -17.78 6.20 -14.66
CA ALA A 28 -16.89 7.23 -14.14
C ALA A 28 -16.86 7.19 -12.60
N THR A 29 -18.00 7.02 -11.94
CA THR A 29 -18.05 6.91 -10.48
C THR A 29 -17.36 5.65 -9.95
N GLU A 30 -17.55 4.51 -10.63
CA GLU A 30 -16.90 3.25 -10.26
C GLU A 30 -15.37 3.35 -10.41
N SER A 31 -14.89 3.90 -11.53
CA SER A 31 -13.46 4.09 -11.77
C SER A 31 -12.81 5.05 -10.75
N MET A 32 -13.49 6.13 -10.34
CA MET A 32 -12.98 7.02 -9.31
C MET A 32 -12.81 6.33 -7.94
N VAL A 33 -13.81 5.53 -7.54
CA VAL A 33 -13.74 4.76 -6.28
C VAL A 33 -12.59 3.75 -6.33
N ASP A 34 -12.43 3.05 -7.46
CA ASP A 34 -11.33 2.11 -7.66
C ASP A 34 -9.97 2.81 -7.67
N HIS A 35 -9.85 3.98 -8.29
CA HIS A 35 -8.62 4.77 -8.28
C HIS A 35 -8.22 5.19 -6.87
N HIS A 36 -9.15 5.63 -6.03
CA HIS A 36 -8.86 5.95 -4.64
C HIS A 36 -8.40 4.73 -3.84
N ARG A 37 -9.05 3.57 -4.05
CA ARG A 37 -8.66 2.32 -3.39
C ARG A 37 -7.27 1.86 -3.82
N GLN A 38 -6.95 1.96 -5.10
CA GLN A 38 -5.64 1.63 -5.65
C GLN A 38 -4.55 2.60 -5.17
N ALA A 39 -4.84 3.91 -5.12
CA ALA A 39 -3.92 4.90 -4.61
C ALA A 39 -3.56 4.61 -3.15
N ARG A 40 -4.55 4.31 -2.30
CA ARG A 40 -4.32 3.98 -0.89
C ARG A 40 -3.43 2.75 -0.72
N LEU A 41 -3.70 1.69 -1.48
CA LEU A 41 -2.85 0.49 -1.51
C LEU A 41 -1.40 0.82 -1.90
N ARG A 42 -1.20 1.61 -2.95
CA ARG A 42 0.15 2.00 -3.40
C ARG A 42 0.89 2.80 -2.32
N HIS A 43 0.19 3.67 -1.60
CA HIS A 43 0.76 4.40 -0.46
C HIS A 43 1.15 3.46 0.68
N GLU A 44 0.27 2.54 1.08
CA GLU A 44 0.53 1.54 2.12
C GLU A 44 1.77 0.68 1.78
N HIS A 45 1.85 0.16 0.55
CA HIS A 45 3.01 -0.60 0.08
C HIS A 45 4.31 0.19 0.11
N ARG A 46 4.27 1.47 -0.31
CA ARG A 46 5.44 2.34 -0.29
C ARG A 46 5.90 2.60 1.15
N GLN A 47 4.97 2.77 2.09
CA GLN A 47 5.29 2.94 3.50
C GLN A 47 5.94 1.67 4.09
N CYS A 48 5.41 0.47 3.82
CA CYS A 48 6.05 -0.79 4.23
C CYS A 48 7.48 -0.89 3.74
N ARG A 49 7.72 -0.56 2.47
CA ARG A 49 9.05 -0.66 1.87
C ARG A 49 10.03 0.30 2.54
N LEU A 50 9.64 1.56 2.71
CA LEU A 50 10.48 2.55 3.40
C LEU A 50 10.78 2.16 4.85
N LEU A 51 9.81 1.57 5.55
CA LEU A 51 10.03 1.05 6.91
C LEU A 51 11.01 -0.13 6.93
N SER A 52 11.00 -0.96 5.88
CA SER A 52 11.89 -2.11 5.76
C SER A 52 13.33 -1.65 5.52
N GLU A 53 13.51 -0.69 4.63
CA GLU A 53 14.79 -0.03 4.36
C GLU A 53 15.35 0.65 5.62
N ALA A 54 14.50 1.37 6.36
CA ALA A 54 14.90 2.02 7.61
C ALA A 54 15.29 0.99 8.69
N ALA A 55 14.59 -0.13 8.77
CA ALA A 55 14.88 -1.20 9.72
C ALA A 55 16.19 -1.93 9.40
N LEU A 56 16.51 -2.14 8.13
CA LEU A 56 17.82 -2.66 7.71
C LEU A 56 18.95 -1.71 8.12
N ALA A 57 18.83 -0.42 7.81
CA ALA A 57 19.83 0.58 8.19
C ALA A 57 20.03 0.65 9.71
N ARG A 58 18.92 0.56 10.47
CA ARG A 58 18.95 0.50 11.94
C ARG A 58 19.67 -0.76 12.45
N ALA A 59 19.40 -1.93 11.86
CA ALA A 59 20.05 -3.18 12.23
C ALA A 59 21.56 -3.16 11.92
N GLU A 60 21.96 -2.61 10.77
CA GLU A 60 23.37 -2.42 10.41
C GLU A 60 24.11 -1.55 11.44
N LEU A 61 23.49 -0.43 11.87
CA LEU A 61 24.05 0.43 12.92
C LEU A 61 24.15 -0.30 14.27
N GLN A 62 23.14 -1.08 14.64
CA GLN A 62 23.15 -1.84 15.89
C GLN A 62 24.23 -2.94 15.86
N LEU A 63 24.36 -3.66 14.75
CA LEU A 63 25.41 -4.66 14.56
C LEU A 63 26.82 -4.06 14.59
N ALA A 64 26.99 -2.87 14.01
CA ALA A 64 28.26 -2.15 14.07
C ALA A 64 28.61 -1.73 15.51
N SER A 65 27.60 -1.44 16.34
CA SER A 65 27.80 -1.07 17.75
C SER A 65 27.95 -2.27 18.69
N SER A 66 27.29 -3.39 18.37
CA SER A 66 27.27 -4.62 19.16
C SER A 66 27.13 -5.83 18.26
N ALA A 67 28.19 -6.64 18.20
CA ALA A 67 28.21 -7.89 17.43
C ALA A 67 27.27 -8.97 18.00
N GLU A 68 26.79 -8.81 19.24
CA GLU A 68 25.85 -9.73 19.89
C GLU A 68 24.38 -9.42 19.57
N TYR A 69 24.11 -8.39 18.75
CA TYR A 69 22.75 -8.01 18.38
C TYR A 69 22.07 -9.10 17.54
N SER A 70 21.00 -9.68 18.08
CA SER A 70 20.22 -10.77 17.46
C SER A 70 18.94 -10.33 16.76
N GLY A 71 18.55 -9.07 16.92
CA GLY A 71 17.30 -8.52 16.40
C GLY A 71 16.49 -7.77 17.46
N GLU A 72 15.41 -7.12 17.01
CA GLU A 72 14.47 -6.41 17.90
C GLU A 72 13.10 -6.26 17.23
N THR A 73 12.07 -6.02 18.04
CA THR A 73 10.78 -5.54 17.52
C THR A 73 10.71 -4.04 17.70
N TRP A 74 10.69 -3.32 16.58
CA TRP A 74 10.55 -1.87 16.56
C TRP A 74 9.11 -1.48 16.26
N GLN A 75 8.47 -0.82 17.22
CA GLN A 75 7.14 -0.24 17.05
C GLN A 75 7.28 1.22 16.63
N VAL A 76 6.65 1.58 15.51
CA VAL A 76 6.65 2.95 14.98
C VAL A 76 5.27 3.55 15.22
N ALA A 77 5.18 4.45 16.18
CA ALA A 77 3.95 5.18 16.49
C ALA A 77 3.64 6.19 15.37
N ALA A 78 2.39 6.26 14.95
CA ALA A 78 1.93 7.22 13.93
C ALA A 78 2.23 8.67 14.34
N ALA A 79 2.09 8.97 15.64
CA ALA A 79 2.28 10.30 16.22
C ALA A 79 3.68 10.89 15.94
N ASP A 80 4.71 10.03 15.91
CA ASP A 80 6.11 10.46 15.83
C ASP A 80 6.72 10.27 14.43
N SER A 81 5.99 9.63 13.51
CA SER A 81 6.52 9.17 12.22
C SER A 81 5.82 9.79 11.00
N GLY A 82 4.73 10.54 11.21
CA GLY A 82 3.90 11.06 10.13
C GLY A 82 3.16 9.96 9.34
N LEU A 83 3.13 8.74 9.86
CA LEU A 83 2.31 7.66 9.30
C LEU A 83 0.84 7.91 9.60
N ALA A 84 -0.04 7.33 8.77
CA ALA A 84 -1.48 7.41 9.01
C ALA A 84 -1.92 6.47 10.15
N GLN A 85 -1.16 5.40 10.40
CA GLN A 85 -1.42 4.38 11.43
C GLN A 85 -0.09 3.87 12.00
N ASP A 86 -0.14 3.18 13.13
CA ASP A 86 1.04 2.56 13.72
C ASP A 86 1.58 1.45 12.82
N ALA A 87 2.89 1.25 12.86
CA ALA A 87 3.56 0.15 12.16
C ALA A 87 4.35 -0.72 13.14
N LEU A 88 4.46 -2.01 12.81
CA LEU A 88 5.27 -2.96 13.55
C LEU A 88 6.35 -3.51 12.64
N VAL A 89 7.61 -3.43 13.08
CA VAL A 89 8.74 -3.96 12.32
C VAL A 89 9.48 -4.96 13.18
N LEU A 90 9.60 -6.19 12.71
CA LEU A 90 10.39 -7.25 13.33
C LEU A 90 11.72 -7.35 12.61
N ILE A 91 12.81 -7.18 13.33
CA ILE A 91 14.18 -7.33 12.84
C ILE A 91 14.74 -8.61 13.45
N GLU A 92 15.21 -9.53 12.62
CA GLU A 92 15.92 -10.74 13.02
C GLU A 92 17.30 -10.75 12.37
N VAL A 93 18.35 -11.08 13.13
CA VAL A 93 19.69 -11.31 12.58
C VAL A 93 19.97 -12.80 12.62
N LYS A 94 20.25 -13.40 11.46
CA LYS A 94 20.61 -14.81 11.32
C LYS A 94 22.00 -14.93 10.72
N THR A 95 22.79 -15.87 11.19
CA THR A 95 24.07 -16.19 10.55
C THR A 95 23.80 -17.05 9.32
N SER A 96 24.25 -16.61 8.15
CA SER A 96 24.14 -17.37 6.91
C SER A 96 25.12 -18.56 6.91
N GLU A 97 24.92 -19.55 6.03
CA GLU A 97 25.79 -20.74 5.91
C GLU A 97 27.28 -20.39 5.66
N GLY A 98 27.57 -19.18 5.18
CA GLY A 98 28.94 -18.66 5.00
C GLY A 98 29.57 -17.99 6.22
N GLY A 99 28.88 -17.92 7.37
CA GLY A 99 29.37 -17.26 8.59
C GLY A 99 29.14 -15.74 8.62
N GLU A 100 28.61 -15.16 7.55
CA GLU A 100 28.26 -13.73 7.49
C GLU A 100 26.90 -13.46 8.16
N PRO A 101 26.76 -12.37 8.93
CA PRO A 101 25.49 -11.96 9.51
C PRO A 101 24.54 -11.51 8.39
N MET A 102 23.37 -12.15 8.31
CA MET A 102 22.27 -11.83 7.42
C MET A 102 21.14 -11.19 8.23
N VAL A 103 20.77 -9.96 7.86
CA VAL A 103 19.68 -9.24 8.51
C VAL A 103 18.39 -9.48 7.73
N ILE A 104 17.33 -9.86 8.45
CA ILE A 104 15.98 -10.05 7.93
C ILE A 104 15.08 -9.02 8.61
N ALA A 105 14.53 -8.08 7.84
CA ALA A 105 13.57 -7.10 8.33
C ALA A 105 12.18 -7.45 7.78
N THR A 106 11.23 -7.75 8.67
CA THR A 106 9.83 -7.98 8.34
C THR A 106 8.98 -6.82 8.83
N THR A 107 8.39 -6.07 7.92
CA THR A 107 7.49 -4.96 8.24
C THR A 107 6.04 -5.35 8.09
N GLN A 108 5.21 -4.84 8.99
CA GLN A 108 3.76 -5.00 8.96
C GLN A 108 3.11 -3.62 9.11
N TYR A 109 2.38 -3.22 8.09
CA TYR A 109 1.60 -1.99 8.10
C TYR A 109 0.20 -2.21 7.49
N PRO A 110 -0.87 -1.73 8.13
CA PRO A 110 -0.89 -1.21 9.51
C PRO A 110 -0.61 -2.30 10.57
N ALA A 111 -0.16 -1.89 11.76
CA ALA A 111 0.20 -2.80 12.86
C ALA A 111 -0.96 -3.70 13.31
N THR A 112 -2.19 -3.19 13.27
CA THR A 112 -3.41 -3.92 13.64
C THR A 112 -4.52 -3.67 12.63
N GLY A 113 -5.20 -4.73 12.18
CA GLY A 113 -6.34 -4.63 11.26
C GLY A 113 -6.49 -5.85 10.35
N PRO A 114 -7.66 -6.06 9.71
CA PRO A 114 -7.94 -7.21 8.86
C PRO A 114 -7.20 -7.20 7.52
N ARG A 115 -6.55 -6.09 7.15
CA ARG A 115 -5.83 -5.91 5.88
C ARG A 115 -4.40 -5.49 6.19
N ARG A 116 -3.46 -6.44 6.08
CA ARG A 116 -2.05 -6.24 6.44
C ARG A 116 -1.19 -6.44 5.20
N VAL A 117 -0.28 -5.52 4.96
CA VAL A 117 0.78 -5.69 3.96
C VAL A 117 2.04 -6.07 4.72
N THR A 118 2.52 -7.29 4.49
CA THR A 118 3.78 -7.77 5.03
C THR A 118 4.85 -7.66 3.95
N HIS A 119 5.97 -7.02 4.26
CA HIS A 119 7.13 -6.99 3.38
C HIS A 119 8.35 -7.48 4.15
N THR A 120 9.03 -8.48 3.59
CA THR A 120 10.25 -9.05 4.17
C THR A 120 11.39 -8.74 3.20
N GLU A 121 12.37 -7.99 3.71
CA GLU A 121 13.61 -7.65 3.02
C GLU A 121 14.76 -8.35 3.74
N GLN A 122 15.74 -8.85 2.96
CA GLN A 122 16.91 -9.56 3.47
C GLN A 122 18.15 -8.95 2.86
N ARG A 123 19.16 -8.64 3.69
CA ARG A 123 20.44 -8.13 3.23
C ARG A 123 21.57 -8.89 3.91
N GLY A 124 22.43 -9.50 3.09
CA GLY A 124 23.68 -10.11 3.54
C GLY A 124 24.79 -9.07 3.67
N GLY A 125 25.52 -9.11 4.79
CA GLY A 125 26.75 -8.32 4.97
C GLY A 125 27.80 -8.71 3.91
N LYS A 126 28.58 -7.74 3.45
CA LYS A 126 29.66 -7.92 2.48
C LYS A 126 30.96 -7.39 3.08
#